data_AF-H2E0B1-F1
#
_entry.id   AF-H2E0B1-F1
#
_cell.length_a   1.000
_cell.length_b   1.000
_cell.length_c   1.000
_cell.angle_alpha   90.00
_cell.angle_beta   90.00
_cell.angle_gamma   90.00
#
_symmetry.space_group_name_H-M   'P 1'
#
loop_
_entity.id
_entity.type
_entity.pdbx_description
1 polymer ?
#
loop_
_entity_poly.entity_id
_entity_poly.type
_entity_poly.pdbx_seq_one_letter_code
_entity_poly.pdbx_strand_id
1 'polypeptide(L)'
;GASMFFICLFLHVGRGLYYGSFLLLKTWNTGIMLLFLTMATAFMGYVLPWGQMSFWGATVITNLLSAIPYIGTDLVQWIWGGYSIGNPTL
;
A
#
# COMPACT_ATOMS: atom_id res chain seq x y z
N GLY A 1 15.03 6.57 -5.39
CA GLY A 1 14.51 5.70 -6.46
C GLY A 1 12.99 5.60 -6.45
N ALA A 2 12.39 5.15 -5.33
CA ALA A 2 10.94 4.91 -5.22
C ALA A 2 10.06 6.08 -5.70
N SER A 3 10.37 7.33 -5.35
CA SER A 3 9.58 8.50 -5.80
C SER A 3 9.54 8.65 -7.33
N MET A 4 10.66 8.40 -8.03
CA MET A 4 10.69 8.42 -9.50
C MET A 4 9.84 7.29 -10.09
N PHE A 5 9.81 6.14 -9.43
CA PHE A 5 8.95 5.02 -9.85
C PHE A 5 7.47 5.40 -9.80
N PHE A 6 7.02 6.06 -8.73
CA PHE A 6 5.65 6.57 -8.63
C PHE A 6 5.34 7.68 -9.65
N ILE A 7 6.29 8.58 -9.92
CA ILE A 7 6.13 9.57 -10.99
C ILE A 7 5.88 8.86 -12.33
N CYS A 8 6.69 7.86 -12.68
CA CYS A 8 6.49 7.07 -13.89
C CYS A 8 5.15 6.34 -13.90
N LEU A 9 4.72 5.74 -12.78
CA LEU A 9 3.43 5.08 -12.67
C LEU A 9 2.26 6.05 -12.89
N PHE A 10 2.27 7.21 -12.25
CA PHE A 10 1.19 8.19 -12.39
C PHE A 10 1.10 8.73 -13.81
N LEU A 11 2.24 9.02 -14.45
CA LEU A 11 2.27 9.38 -15.87
C LEU A 11 1.76 8.24 -16.77
N HIS A 12 2.11 6.99 -16.46
CA HIS A 12 1.67 5.82 -17.21
C HIS A 12 0.15 5.63 -17.13
N VAL A 13 -0.44 5.74 -15.93
CA VAL A 13 -1.89 5.69 -15.72
C VAL A 13 -2.57 6.86 -16.42
N GLY A 14 -2.06 8.09 -16.26
CA GLY A 14 -2.60 9.28 -16.92
C GLY A 14 -2.63 9.17 -18.44
N ARG A 15 -1.54 8.66 -19.05
CA ARG A 15 -1.50 8.34 -20.48
C ARG A 15 -2.59 7.34 -20.85
N GLY A 16 -2.76 6.29 -20.05
CA GLY A 16 -3.75 5.24 -20.31
C GLY A 16 -5.18 5.76 -20.27
N LEU A 17 -5.48 6.71 -19.38
CA LEU A 17 -6.76 7.42 -19.33
C LEU A 17 -6.95 8.33 -20.55
N TYR A 18 -5.96 9.17 -20.87
CA TYR A 18 -6.03 10.15 -21.94
C TYR A 18 -6.26 9.53 -23.33
N TYR A 19 -5.60 8.40 -23.63
CA TYR A 19 -5.73 7.71 -24.92
C TYR A 19 -6.73 6.55 -24.92
N GLY A 20 -7.54 6.38 -23.86
CA GLY A 20 -8.53 5.30 -23.79
C GLY A 20 -7.93 3.89 -23.72
N SER A 21 -6.66 3.74 -23.32
CA SER A 21 -5.99 2.45 -23.23
C SER A 21 -6.58 1.52 -22.17
N PHE A 22 -7.39 2.05 -21.24
CA PHE A 22 -8.16 1.26 -20.28
C PHE A 22 -9.18 0.31 -20.93
N LEU A 23 -9.52 0.51 -22.21
CA LEU A 23 -10.34 -0.42 -22.99
C LEU A 23 -9.65 -1.77 -23.23
N LEU A 24 -8.31 -1.84 -23.12
CA LEU A 24 -7.55 -3.09 -23.12
C LEU A 24 -7.67 -3.77 -21.75
N LEU A 25 -8.87 -4.28 -21.43
CA LEU A 25 -9.26 -4.72 -20.09
C LEU A 25 -8.26 -5.66 -19.40
N LYS A 26 -7.73 -6.65 -20.12
CA LYS A 26 -6.74 -7.59 -19.55
C LYS A 26 -5.48 -6.86 -19.09
N THR A 27 -4.93 -6.01 -19.95
CA THR A 27 -3.72 -5.21 -19.68
C THR A 27 -3.97 -4.15 -18.61
N TRP A 28 -5.16 -3.52 -18.64
CA TRP A 28 -5.53 -2.52 -17.66
C TRP A 28 -5.69 -3.10 -16.26
N ASN A 29 -6.40 -4.23 -16.13
CA ASN A 29 -6.58 -4.91 -14.84
C ASN A 29 -5.26 -5.42 -14.28
N THR A 30 -4.36 -5.94 -15.12
CA THR A 30 -2.99 -6.30 -14.69
C THR A 30 -2.20 -5.06 -14.26
N GLY A 31 -2.35 -3.93 -14.96
CA GLY A 31 -1.77 -2.64 -14.56
C GLY A 31 -2.26 -2.14 -13.18
N ILE A 32 -3.57 -2.26 -12.90
CA ILE A 32 -4.15 -1.94 -11.58
C ILE A 32 -3.54 -2.83 -10.49
N MET A 33 -3.41 -4.14 -10.73
CA MET A 33 -2.78 -5.05 -9.78
C MET A 33 -1.31 -4.67 -9.50
N LEU A 34 -0.55 -4.31 -10.54
CA LEU A 34 0.83 -3.83 -10.39
C LEU A 34 0.90 -2.53 -9.58
N LEU A 35 -0.05 -1.61 -9.77
CA LEU A 35 -0.13 -0.38 -8.98
C LEU A 35 -0.33 -0.70 -7.49
N PHE A 36 -1.27 -1.57 -7.13
CA PHE A 36 -1.49 -1.92 -5.73
C PHE A 36 -0.30 -2.67 -5.10
N LEU A 37 0.33 -3.59 -5.83
CA LEU A 37 1.52 -4.29 -5.34
C LEU A 37 2.68 -3.32 -5.08
N THR A 38 2.91 -2.38 -5.99
CA THR A 38 4.00 -1.40 -5.84
C THR A 38 3.75 -0.41 -4.71
N MET A 39 2.49 -0.02 -4.47
CA MET A 39 2.09 0.73 -3.27
C MET A 39 2.38 -0.05 -1.99
N ALA A 40 2.01 -1.33 -1.92
CA ALA A 40 2.29 -2.19 -0.76
C ALA A 40 3.80 -2.34 -0.52
N THR A 41 4.59 -2.61 -1.57
CA THR A 41 6.05 -2.74 -1.46
C THR A 41 6.70 -1.45 -0.97
N ALA A 42 6.30 -0.29 -1.49
CA ALA A 42 6.86 0.99 -1.09
C ALA A 42 6.50 1.34 0.36
N PHE A 43 5.26 1.06 0.77
CA PHE A 43 4.82 1.25 2.15
C PHE A 43 5.63 0.37 3.10
N MET A 44 5.70 -0.95 2.87
CA MET A 44 6.50 -1.86 3.72
C MET A 44 7.98 -1.46 3.75
N GLY A 45 8.56 -1.10 2.61
CA GLY A 45 9.95 -0.62 2.55
C GLY A 45 10.18 0.67 3.34
N TYR A 46 9.18 1.54 3.46
CA TYR A 46 9.24 2.75 4.27
C TYR A 46 9.20 2.46 5.79
N VAL A 47 8.67 1.30 6.20
CA VAL A 47 8.63 0.88 7.61
C VAL A 47 10.01 0.42 8.09
N LEU A 48 10.83 -0.19 7.22
CA LEU A 48 12.11 -0.83 7.57
C LEU A 48 13.13 0.05 8.33
N PRO A 49 13.32 1.36 8.02
CA PRO A 49 14.27 2.20 8.76
C PRO A 49 13.86 2.48 10.22
N TRP A 50 12.62 2.14 10.60
CA TRP A 50 12.08 2.25 11.95
C TRP A 50 12.20 3.64 12.59
N GLY A 51 12.08 4.70 11.79
CA GLY A 51 12.03 6.09 12.26
C GLY A 51 10.65 6.48 12.82
N GLN A 52 10.54 7.68 13.42
CA GLN A 52 9.27 8.19 13.97
C GLN A 52 8.13 8.19 12.94
N MET A 53 8.37 8.72 11.74
CA MET A 53 7.35 8.75 10.68
C MET A 53 7.03 7.36 10.14
N SER A 54 8.01 6.46 10.10
CA SER A 54 7.80 5.05 9.72
C SER A 54 6.87 4.34 10.72
N PHE A 55 7.14 4.49 12.02
CA PHE A 55 6.36 3.87 13.09
C PHE A 55 4.92 4.40 13.15
N TRP A 56 4.75 5.73 13.19
CA TRP A 56 3.42 6.34 13.24
C TRP A 56 2.65 6.17 11.93
N GLY A 57 3.35 6.23 10.80
CA GLY A 57 2.75 5.95 9.49
C GLY A 57 2.21 4.52 9.42
N ALA A 58 3.00 3.52 9.85
CA ALA A 58 2.55 2.15 9.93
C ALA A 58 1.33 2.00 10.86
N THR A 59 1.36 2.66 12.02
CA THR A 59 0.28 2.61 13.03
C THR A 59 -1.02 3.13 12.46
N VAL A 60 -1.02 4.31 11.84
CA VAL A 60 -2.25 4.93 11.31
C VAL A 60 -2.78 4.16 10.12
N ILE A 61 -1.93 3.77 9.16
CA ILE A 61 -2.37 3.14 7.91
C ILE A 61 -2.95 1.74 8.17
N THR A 62 -2.28 0.91 8.96
CA THR A 62 -2.78 -0.44 9.26
C THR A 62 -4.03 -0.41 10.14
N ASN A 63 -4.15 0.57 11.04
CA ASN A 63 -5.35 0.75 11.85
C ASN A 63 -6.61 1.09 11.05
N LEU A 64 -6.51 1.56 9.80
CA LEU A 64 -7.70 1.76 8.96
C LEU A 64 -8.52 0.48 8.78
N LEU A 65 -7.89 -0.69 8.88
CA LEU A 65 -8.55 -1.99 8.81
C LEU A 65 -9.44 -2.29 10.02
N SER A 66 -9.22 -1.61 11.16
CA SER A 66 -10.07 -1.74 12.35
C SER A 66 -11.51 -1.28 12.10
N ALA A 67 -11.75 -0.46 11.07
CA ALA A 67 -13.08 0.00 10.69
C ALA A 67 -13.95 -1.08 10.02
N ILE A 68 -13.38 -2.25 9.69
CA ILE A 68 -14.14 -3.38 9.15
C ILE A 68 -15.05 -3.96 10.25
N PRO A 69 -16.38 -4.03 10.06
CA PRO A 69 -17.28 -4.56 11.06
C PRO A 69 -16.94 -6.00 11.45
N TYR A 70 -17.12 -6.32 12.74
CA TYR A 70 -16.95 -7.64 13.36
C TYR A 70 -15.52 -8.19 13.42
N ILE A 71 -14.72 -8.05 12.35
CA ILE A 71 -13.39 -8.69 12.24
C ILE A 71 -12.22 -7.69 12.24
N GLY A 72 -12.48 -6.38 12.23
CA GLY A 72 -11.47 -5.36 12.00
C GLY A 72 -10.36 -5.35 13.04
N THR A 73 -10.70 -5.41 14.33
CA THR A 73 -9.72 -5.39 15.43
C THR A 73 -8.81 -6.61 15.40
N ASP A 74 -9.38 -7.78 15.16
CA ASP A 74 -8.65 -9.06 15.14
C ASP A 74 -7.69 -9.09 13.94
N LEU A 75 -8.13 -8.56 12.79
CA LEU A 75 -7.30 -8.47 11.59
C LEU A 75 -6.10 -7.53 11.78
N VAL A 76 -6.29 -6.39 12.45
CA VAL A 76 -5.19 -5.47 12.78
C VAL A 76 -4.19 -6.12 13.72
N GLN A 77 -4.65 -6.75 14.81
CA GLN A 77 -3.77 -7.43 15.77
C GLN A 77 -3.03 -8.60 15.13
N TRP A 78 -3.69 -9.31 14.21
CA TRP A 78 -3.08 -10.38 13.42
C TRP A 78 -1.96 -9.85 12.52
N ILE A 79 -2.19 -8.74 11.79
CA ILE A 79 -1.15 -8.08 10.99
C ILE A 79 0.01 -7.62 11.87
N TRP A 80 -0.28 -7.15 13.09
CA TRP A 80 0.75 -6.67 13.99
C TRP A 80 1.51 -7.78 14.75
N GLY A 81 0.96 -8.99 14.80
CA GLY A 81 1.50 -10.04 15.69
C GLY A 81 1.49 -9.64 17.17
N GLY A 82 0.58 -8.74 17.59
CA GLY A 82 0.52 -8.18 18.94
C GLY A 82 -0.54 -7.08 19.09
N TYR A 83 -0.54 -6.40 20.24
CA TYR A 83 -1.52 -5.32 20.54
C TYR A 83 -1.13 -3.95 19.99
N SER A 84 0.13 -3.80 19.54
CA SER A 84 0.66 -2.59 18.93
C SER A 84 1.79 -2.95 17.97
N ILE A 85 2.16 -2.01 17.10
CA ILE A 85 3.36 -2.11 16.28
C ILE A 85 4.60 -2.29 17.18
N GLY A 86 5.44 -3.26 16.86
CA GLY A 86 6.59 -3.68 17.66
C GLY A 86 7.53 -4.61 16.91
N ASN A 87 8.42 -5.32 17.61
CA ASN A 87 9.39 -6.20 16.97
C ASN A 87 8.80 -7.26 16.03
N PRO A 88 7.64 -7.90 16.32
CA PRO A 88 7.04 -8.85 15.38
C PRO A 88 6.56 -8.24 14.05
N THR A 89 6.37 -6.92 14.00
CA THR A 89 5.92 -6.21 12.79
C THR A 89 7.03 -5.76 11.86
N LEU A 90 8.27 -5.69 12.35
CA LEU A 90 9.46 -5.32 11.59
C LEU A 90 10.18 -6.58 11.09
#